data_AF-A0A1G9FJU6-F1
#
_entry.id   AF-A0A1G9FJU6-F1
#
_cell.length_a   1.000
_cell.length_b   1.000
_cell.length_c   1.000
_cell.angle_alpha   90.00
_cell.angle_beta   90.00
_cell.angle_gamma   90.00
#
_symmetry.space_group_name_H-M   'P 1'
#
loop_
_entity.id
_entity.type
_entity.pdbx_description
1 polymer ?
#
loop_
_entity_poly.entity_id
_entity_poly.type
_entity_poly.pdbx_seq_one_letter_code
_entity_poly.pdbx_strand_id
1 'polypeptide(L)'
;MNVIILLFSLLSSYVTSSEQREQAPVSFFAVQPQAVLAFEHSLGLNPYISSFDSLAGAALYAPEEELLRSKGTPLNITADPWQECQEYHYADMSAGICGGIVAYIHVSPAQAGLYGLKLNEVTLNPADNNVRVLLGKPDFIADDGDVYIRGNEALKIYRNPVTGEWDGIDLFDANAS
;
A
#
# COMPACT_ATOMS: atom_id res chain seq x y z
N MET A 1 -11.53 6.40 46.95
CA MET A 1 -12.76 7.15 46.62
C MET A 1 -12.59 8.57 47.15
N ASN A 2 -12.65 9.58 46.27
CA ASN A 2 -12.76 11.05 46.46
C ASN A 2 -12.05 11.74 45.28
N VAL A 3 -12.75 12.03 44.17
CA VAL A 3 -13.48 13.27 43.81
C VAL A 3 -12.57 14.38 43.26
N ILE A 4 -12.85 14.70 41.98
CA ILE A 4 -12.38 15.73 41.04
C ILE A 4 -12.56 17.16 41.58
N ILE A 5 -11.75 18.13 41.13
CA ILE A 5 -12.18 19.48 40.69
C ILE A 5 -11.12 20.15 39.79
N LEU A 6 -11.58 20.56 38.59
CA LEU A 6 -10.96 21.41 37.57
C LEU A 6 -11.05 22.89 37.97
N LEU A 7 -10.07 23.73 37.61
CA LEU A 7 -10.22 25.19 37.60
C LEU A 7 -9.57 25.83 36.36
N PHE A 8 -10.45 26.30 35.48
CA PHE A 8 -10.18 27.20 34.36
C PHE A 8 -9.78 28.59 34.88
N SER A 9 -8.74 29.18 34.29
CA SER A 9 -8.34 30.58 34.48
C SER A 9 -7.68 31.06 33.18
N LEU A 10 -7.81 32.28 32.67
CA LEU A 10 -8.64 33.45 32.93
C LEU A 10 -8.60 34.25 31.61
N LEU A 11 -9.76 34.58 31.04
CA LEU A 11 -9.90 35.55 29.94
C LEU A 11 -9.59 36.95 30.48
N SER A 12 -8.69 37.69 29.82
CA SER A 12 -8.50 39.13 30.07
C SER A 12 -8.75 39.93 28.79
N SER A 13 -9.80 40.73 28.88
CA SER A 13 -10.28 41.71 27.91
C SER A 13 -9.37 42.94 27.90
N TYR A 14 -9.15 43.54 26.73
CA TYR A 14 -9.00 45.00 26.65
C TYR A 14 -9.80 45.51 25.45
N VAL A 15 -10.95 46.09 25.79
CA VAL A 15 -11.76 46.95 24.93
C VAL A 15 -11.15 48.36 25.04
N THR A 16 -10.89 48.99 23.90
CA THR A 16 -10.70 50.45 23.85
C THR A 16 -11.49 50.98 22.67
N SER A 17 -12.28 52.02 22.94
CA SER A 17 -13.15 52.73 22.02
C SER A 17 -12.61 54.14 21.79
N SER A 18 -12.74 54.64 20.56
CA SER A 18 -12.79 56.08 20.29
C SER A 18 -13.77 56.35 19.14
N GLU A 19 -14.78 57.17 19.42
CA GLU A 19 -15.74 57.73 18.46
C GLU A 19 -15.13 58.93 17.70
N GLN A 20 -15.52 59.14 16.42
CA GLN A 20 -16.30 60.33 15.99
C GLN A 20 -16.58 60.40 14.47
N ARG A 21 -17.88 60.64 14.17
CA ARG A 21 -18.52 61.45 13.09
C ARG A 21 -18.53 61.02 11.60
N GLU A 22 -19.64 60.40 11.22
CA GLU A 22 -20.73 60.91 10.34
C GLU A 22 -20.43 61.57 8.97
N GLN A 23 -20.78 60.88 7.86
CA GLN A 23 -21.69 61.33 6.77
C GLN A 23 -21.86 60.24 5.69
N ALA A 24 -23.06 60.16 5.10
CA ALA A 24 -23.60 59.04 4.30
C ALA A 24 -23.22 59.03 2.78
N PRO A 25 -23.87 58.22 1.92
CA PRO A 25 -23.46 56.86 1.52
C PRO A 25 -23.02 56.80 0.05
N VAL A 26 -22.00 56.00 -0.27
CA VAL A 26 -21.74 55.59 -1.66
C VAL A 26 -21.22 54.15 -1.68
N SER A 27 -22.05 53.23 -2.15
CA SER A 27 -21.69 51.84 -2.42
C SER A 27 -20.64 51.78 -3.52
N PHE A 28 -19.44 51.28 -3.22
CA PHE A 28 -18.54 50.75 -4.23
C PHE A 28 -17.65 49.63 -3.65
N PHE A 29 -17.87 48.42 -4.16
CA PHE A 29 -16.97 47.26 -4.20
C PHE A 29 -16.29 46.83 -2.89
N ALA A 30 -16.95 45.92 -2.16
CA ALA A 30 -16.25 45.02 -1.26
C ALA A 30 -15.53 43.94 -2.09
N VAL A 31 -14.31 44.21 -2.54
CA VAL A 31 -13.37 43.13 -2.89
C VAL A 31 -12.82 42.60 -1.58
N GLN A 32 -13.34 41.46 -1.12
CA GLN A 32 -12.68 40.70 -0.08
C GLN A 32 -11.37 40.15 -0.64
N PRO A 33 -10.21 40.33 0.01
CA PRO A 33 -9.04 39.54 -0.32
C PRO A 33 -9.28 38.12 0.20
N GLN A 34 -9.74 37.23 -0.68
CA GLN A 34 -9.55 35.79 -0.52
C GLN A 34 -8.06 35.48 -0.77
N ALA A 35 -7.22 35.84 0.18
CA ALA A 35 -5.86 35.36 0.27
C ALA A 35 -5.69 34.67 1.62
N VAL A 36 -6.56 33.70 1.87
CA VAL A 36 -6.43 32.75 2.98
C VAL A 36 -6.13 31.41 2.34
N LEU A 37 -4.88 30.97 2.53
CA LEU A 37 -4.39 29.59 2.38
C LEU A 37 -4.26 29.04 0.95
N ALA A 38 -3.20 29.46 0.26
CA ALA A 38 -2.52 28.61 -0.71
C ALA A 38 -1.14 28.21 -0.17
N PHE A 39 -1.12 27.65 1.03
CA PHE A 39 -0.04 26.77 1.49
C PHE A 39 -0.63 25.36 1.63
N GLU A 40 -1.35 24.92 0.60
CA GLU A 40 -1.45 23.48 0.33
C GLU A 40 -0.06 23.08 -0.14
N HIS A 41 0.77 22.73 0.83
CA HIS A 41 1.87 21.83 0.64
C HIS A 41 1.28 20.64 -0.10
N SER A 42 1.47 20.58 -1.42
CA SER A 42 1.31 19.35 -2.18
C SER A 42 2.39 18.41 -1.65
N LEU A 43 2.13 17.82 -0.48
CA LEU A 43 2.74 16.57 -0.08
C LEU A 43 2.53 15.70 -1.31
N GLY A 44 3.63 15.34 -1.97
CA GLY A 44 3.62 14.50 -3.16
C GLY A 44 3.06 13.14 -2.77
N LEU A 45 1.73 13.05 -2.67
CA LEU A 45 1.01 11.81 -2.49
C LEU A 45 1.23 11.05 -3.78
N ASN A 46 2.14 10.09 -3.74
CA ASN A 46 2.24 9.10 -4.79
C ASN A 46 0.87 8.40 -4.83
N PRO A 47 0.10 8.49 -5.94
CA PRO A 47 -1.22 7.87 -6.01
C PRO A 47 -1.12 6.34 -6.05
N TYR A 48 0.09 5.79 -6.19
CA TYR A 48 0.36 4.37 -6.29
C TYR A 48 0.71 3.76 -4.93
N ILE A 49 0.50 2.45 -4.82
CA ILE A 49 1.00 1.65 -3.70
C ILE A 49 2.51 1.88 -3.58
N SER A 50 2.94 2.31 -2.40
CA SER A 50 4.30 2.80 -2.14
C SER A 50 5.25 1.78 -1.51
N SER A 51 4.73 0.64 -1.05
CA SER A 51 5.49 -0.48 -0.48
C SER A 51 4.87 -1.81 -0.92
N PHE A 52 5.65 -2.88 -0.92
CA PHE A 52 5.15 -4.24 -1.18
C PHE A 52 5.48 -5.15 0.01
N ASP A 53 4.58 -5.16 1.00
CA ASP A 53 4.82 -5.80 2.29
C ASP A 53 4.21 -7.21 2.34
N SER A 54 3.06 -7.41 1.69
CA SER A 54 2.34 -8.69 1.72
C SER A 54 1.59 -9.01 0.43
N LEU A 55 1.48 -10.30 0.12
CA LEU A 55 0.73 -10.84 -1.00
C LEU A 55 -0.15 -12.00 -0.51
N ALA A 56 -1.43 -12.01 -0.89
CA ALA A 56 -2.40 -13.03 -0.44
C ALA A 56 -2.41 -13.24 1.09
N GLY A 57 -2.24 -12.14 1.84
CA GLY A 57 -2.25 -12.11 3.29
C GLY A 57 -0.99 -12.66 3.99
N ALA A 58 0.05 -13.05 3.24
CA ALA A 58 1.35 -13.41 3.80
C ALA A 58 2.33 -12.25 3.63
N ALA A 59 3.09 -11.94 4.68
CA ALA A 59 4.09 -10.89 4.65
C ALA A 59 5.45 -11.42 4.15
N LEU A 60 6.09 -10.66 3.27
CA LEU A 60 7.46 -10.92 2.83
C LEU A 60 8.42 -10.74 4.03
N TYR A 61 9.46 -11.56 4.11
CA TYR A 61 10.44 -11.63 5.21
C TYR A 61 9.90 -12.04 6.58
N ALA A 62 8.61 -12.38 6.68
CA ALA A 62 8.06 -12.89 7.93
C ALA A 62 8.76 -14.21 8.32
N PRO A 63 9.00 -14.47 9.62
CA PRO A 63 9.44 -15.77 10.08
C PRO A 63 8.43 -16.87 9.72
N GLU A 64 8.91 -18.08 9.48
CA GLU A 64 8.06 -19.25 9.21
C GLU A 64 6.95 -19.42 10.26
N GLU A 65 7.26 -19.22 11.54
CA GLU A 65 6.28 -19.36 12.62
C GLU A 65 5.18 -18.30 12.57
N GLU A 66 5.47 -17.12 12.02
CA GLU A 66 4.47 -16.08 11.79
C GLU A 66 3.55 -16.44 10.60
N LEU A 67 4.13 -16.98 9.52
CA LEU A 67 3.35 -17.51 8.41
C LEU A 67 2.41 -18.63 8.87
N LEU A 68 2.91 -19.62 9.61
CA LEU A 68 2.11 -20.74 10.11
C LEU A 68 1.00 -20.28 11.06
N ARG A 69 1.24 -19.25 11.86
CA ARG A 69 0.23 -18.67 12.76
C ARG A 69 -0.85 -17.88 12.01
N SER A 70 -0.48 -17.18 10.93
CA SER A 70 -1.42 -16.35 10.16
C SER A 70 -2.21 -17.15 9.12
N LYS A 71 -1.56 -18.10 8.42
CA LYS A 71 -2.15 -18.90 7.34
C LYS A 71 -2.59 -20.30 7.79
N GLY A 72 -2.11 -20.77 8.94
CA GLY A 72 -2.31 -22.14 9.40
C GLY A 72 -1.31 -23.13 8.79
N THR A 73 -1.60 -24.41 8.94
CA THR A 73 -0.80 -25.50 8.36
C THR A 73 -0.93 -25.51 6.84
N PRO A 74 0.18 -25.58 6.07
CA PRO A 74 0.12 -25.70 4.62
C PRO A 74 -0.53 -27.03 4.20
N LEU A 75 -1.13 -27.04 3.01
CA LEU A 75 -1.72 -28.24 2.42
C LEU A 75 -0.64 -29.23 1.96
N ASN A 76 0.51 -28.72 1.55
CA ASN A 76 1.66 -29.49 1.11
C ASN A 76 2.95 -28.69 1.33
N ILE A 77 4.07 -29.39 1.54
CA ILE A 77 5.40 -28.79 1.60
C ILE A 77 6.28 -29.54 0.62
N THR A 78 6.94 -28.82 -0.28
CA THR A 78 7.90 -29.39 -1.23
C THR A 78 9.27 -28.75 -1.08
N ALA A 79 10.34 -29.46 -1.45
CA ALA A 79 11.67 -28.88 -1.49
C ALA A 79 11.88 -28.17 -2.83
N ASP A 80 12.43 -26.97 -2.81
CA ASP A 80 12.95 -26.33 -4.02
C ASP A 80 14.22 -27.11 -4.46
N PRO A 81 14.29 -27.64 -5.69
CA PRO A 81 15.46 -28.38 -6.15
C PRO A 81 16.66 -27.48 -6.48
N TRP A 82 16.49 -26.16 -6.57
CA TRP A 82 17.52 -25.20 -6.93
C TRP A 82 18.01 -24.36 -5.75
N GLN A 83 17.20 -24.23 -4.70
CA GLN A 83 17.53 -23.47 -3.50
C GLN A 83 17.44 -24.35 -2.26
N GLU A 84 18.16 -24.02 -1.17
CA GLU A 84 17.96 -24.67 0.13
C GLU A 84 16.67 -24.14 0.82
N CYS A 85 15.57 -24.17 0.08
CA CYS A 85 14.28 -23.64 0.47
C CYS A 85 13.20 -24.71 0.47
N GLN A 86 12.14 -24.47 1.23
CA GLN A 86 10.92 -25.27 1.21
C GLN A 86 9.77 -24.42 0.69
N GLU A 87 8.98 -24.95 -0.23
CA GLU A 87 7.79 -24.28 -0.73
C GLU A 87 6.55 -24.79 0.01
N TYR A 88 5.88 -23.88 0.71
CA TYR A 88 4.69 -24.13 1.49
C TYR A 88 3.48 -23.79 0.63
N HIS A 89 2.67 -24.79 0.31
CA HIS A 89 1.50 -24.61 -0.55
C HIS A 89 0.23 -24.44 0.26
N TYR A 90 -0.46 -23.32 0.01
CA TYR A 90 -1.77 -23.01 0.55
C TYR A 90 -2.82 -23.02 -0.56
N ALA A 91 -4.09 -22.99 -0.18
CA ALA A 91 -5.17 -22.98 -1.16
C ALA A 91 -5.13 -21.73 -2.06
N ASP A 92 -4.67 -20.60 -1.51
CA ASP A 92 -4.71 -19.28 -2.14
C ASP A 92 -3.34 -18.73 -2.58
N MET A 93 -2.24 -19.39 -2.22
CA MET A 93 -0.87 -18.97 -2.59
C MET A 93 0.14 -20.10 -2.34
N SER A 94 1.38 -19.93 -2.81
CA SER A 94 2.55 -20.67 -2.32
C SER A 94 3.58 -19.71 -1.75
N ALA A 95 4.34 -20.13 -0.74
CA ALA A 95 5.41 -19.33 -0.14
C ALA A 95 6.71 -20.12 -0.04
N GLY A 96 7.80 -19.54 -0.55
CA GLY A 96 9.14 -20.09 -0.38
C GLY A 96 9.75 -19.69 0.95
N ILE A 97 10.14 -20.68 1.74
CA ILE A 97 10.80 -20.51 3.05
C ILE A 97 12.28 -20.83 2.90
N CYS A 98 13.11 -19.80 3.02
CA CYS A 98 14.57 -19.91 2.91
C CYS A 98 15.19 -19.36 4.19
N GLY A 99 16.08 -20.14 4.85
CA GLY A 99 16.70 -19.69 6.11
C GLY A 99 15.70 -19.37 7.23
N GLY A 100 14.51 -19.97 7.21
CA GLY A 100 13.45 -19.77 8.22
C GLY A 100 12.58 -18.53 8.01
N ILE A 101 12.70 -17.83 6.87
CA ILE A 101 11.87 -16.66 6.53
C ILE A 101 11.17 -16.85 5.19
N VAL A 102 10.04 -16.15 5.01
CA VAL A 102 9.35 -16.04 3.72
C VAL A 102 10.21 -15.23 2.75
N ALA A 103 10.81 -15.90 1.77
CA ALA A 103 11.69 -15.30 0.77
C ALA A 103 10.94 -14.88 -0.50
N TYR A 104 9.87 -15.61 -0.85
CA TYR A 104 8.95 -15.22 -1.92
C TYR A 104 7.54 -15.72 -1.65
N ILE A 105 6.57 -15.08 -2.29
CA ILE A 105 5.16 -15.49 -2.30
C ILE A 105 4.69 -15.50 -3.76
N HIS A 106 4.09 -16.60 -4.18
CA HIS A 106 3.54 -16.82 -5.52
C HIS A 106 2.02 -16.97 -5.47
N VAL A 107 1.32 -16.33 -6.41
CA VAL A 107 -0.11 -16.56 -6.64
C VAL A 107 -0.39 -16.83 -8.12
N SER A 108 -0.98 -17.97 -8.41
CA SER A 108 -1.42 -18.34 -9.76
C SER A 108 -2.78 -17.72 -10.13
N PRO A 109 -3.12 -17.69 -11.44
CA PRO A 109 -4.44 -17.22 -11.87
C PRO A 109 -5.63 -17.96 -11.29
N ALA A 110 -5.52 -19.29 -11.15
CA ALA A 110 -6.58 -20.09 -10.56
C ALA A 110 -6.80 -19.73 -9.08
N GLN A 111 -5.72 -19.54 -8.32
CA GLN A 111 -5.79 -19.16 -6.91
C GLN A 111 -6.40 -17.77 -6.73
N ALA A 112 -5.91 -16.78 -7.48
CA ALA A 112 -6.44 -15.41 -7.45
C ALA A 112 -7.93 -15.36 -7.84
N GLY A 113 -8.37 -16.14 -8.82
CA GLY A 113 -9.77 -16.20 -9.24
C GLY A 113 -10.71 -16.77 -8.17
N LEU A 114 -10.23 -17.74 -7.37
CA LEU A 114 -11.03 -18.40 -6.34
C LEU A 114 -11.03 -17.66 -5.00
N TYR A 115 -9.89 -17.10 -4.60
CA TYR A 115 -9.69 -16.53 -3.27
C TYR A 115 -9.55 -15.00 -3.28
N GLY A 116 -9.47 -14.40 -4.46
CA GLY A 116 -9.07 -13.01 -4.64
C GLY A 116 -7.55 -12.84 -4.55
N LEU A 117 -7.07 -11.71 -5.05
CA LEU A 117 -5.67 -11.32 -4.94
C LEU A 117 -5.58 -9.97 -4.24
N LYS A 118 -4.74 -9.91 -3.21
CA LYS A 118 -4.49 -8.69 -2.44
C LYS A 118 -2.99 -8.44 -2.31
N LEU A 119 -2.60 -7.20 -2.54
CA LEU A 119 -1.28 -6.66 -2.26
C LEU A 119 -1.45 -5.61 -1.16
N ASN A 120 -0.83 -5.80 0.00
CA ASN A 120 -1.00 -4.91 1.16
C ASN A 120 -2.49 -4.67 1.52
N GLU A 121 -3.30 -5.72 1.51
CA GLU A 121 -4.76 -5.68 1.66
C GLU A 121 -5.57 -4.96 0.56
N VAL A 122 -4.90 -4.35 -0.43
CA VAL A 122 -5.54 -3.73 -1.59
C VAL A 122 -5.80 -4.78 -2.66
N THR A 123 -7.05 -4.90 -3.11
CA THR A 123 -7.43 -5.84 -4.17
C THR A 123 -6.74 -5.50 -5.48
N LEU A 124 -6.01 -6.47 -6.03
CA LEU A 124 -5.34 -6.41 -7.31
C LEU A 124 -6.02 -7.38 -8.28
N ASN A 125 -6.19 -6.99 -9.53
CA ASN A 125 -6.70 -7.86 -10.59
C ASN A 125 -5.88 -7.66 -11.88
N PRO A 126 -4.85 -8.49 -12.11
CA PRO A 126 -4.04 -8.47 -13.32
C PRO A 126 -4.81 -8.67 -14.62
N ALA A 127 -5.99 -9.32 -14.58
CA ALA A 127 -6.82 -9.53 -15.76
C ALA A 127 -7.63 -8.27 -16.14
N ASP A 128 -8.04 -7.45 -15.16
CA ASP A 128 -8.93 -6.29 -15.39
C ASP A 128 -8.18 -4.96 -15.51
N ASN A 129 -6.88 -4.98 -15.81
CA ASN A 129 -6.03 -3.80 -16.01
C ASN A 129 -5.96 -2.80 -14.83
N ASN A 130 -6.42 -3.16 -13.62
CA ASN A 130 -6.33 -2.26 -12.45
C ASN A 130 -4.89 -2.09 -11.94
N VAL A 131 -3.98 -2.96 -12.37
CA VAL A 131 -2.55 -2.94 -12.02
C VAL A 131 -1.93 -1.58 -12.29
N ARG A 132 -2.13 -1.00 -13.48
CA ARG A 132 -1.53 0.30 -13.82
C ARG A 132 -2.14 1.47 -13.05
N VAL A 133 -3.39 1.32 -12.61
CA VAL A 133 -4.06 2.32 -11.76
C VAL A 133 -3.43 2.31 -10.36
N LEU A 134 -3.12 1.13 -9.82
CA LEU A 134 -2.60 0.96 -8.47
C LEU A 134 -1.08 1.08 -8.37
N LEU A 135 -0.35 0.67 -9.41
CA LEU A 135 1.12 0.54 -9.39
C LEU A 135 1.82 1.52 -10.33
N GLY A 136 1.09 2.17 -11.24
CA GLY A 136 1.68 3.03 -12.27
C GLY A 136 2.29 2.24 -13.43
N LYS A 137 3.38 2.75 -14.00
CA LYS A 137 4.13 2.05 -15.05
C LYS A 137 5.09 1.03 -14.43
N PRO A 138 5.36 -0.11 -15.10
CA PRO A 138 6.42 -1.01 -14.67
C PRO A 138 7.78 -0.29 -14.64
N ASP A 139 8.63 -0.68 -13.69
CA ASP A 139 10.02 -0.26 -13.60
C ASP A 139 10.86 -1.01 -14.65
N PHE A 140 10.52 -2.28 -14.92
CA PHE A 140 11.08 -3.07 -16.03
C PHE A 140 9.98 -3.85 -16.77
N ILE A 141 10.17 -4.03 -18.06
CA ILE A 141 9.34 -4.90 -18.91
C ILE A 141 10.27 -5.98 -19.44
N ALA A 142 10.01 -7.22 -19.05
CA ALA A 142 10.72 -8.41 -19.50
C ALA A 142 9.86 -9.19 -20.51
N ASP A 143 10.48 -10.16 -21.19
CA ASP A 143 9.79 -11.01 -22.17
C ASP A 143 8.64 -11.81 -21.54
N ASP A 144 8.74 -12.12 -20.25
CA ASP A 144 7.81 -12.94 -19.49
C ASP A 144 6.95 -12.14 -18.50
N GLY A 145 7.01 -10.80 -18.48
CA GLY A 145 6.19 -10.03 -17.56
C GLY A 145 6.61 -8.59 -17.27
N ASP A 146 5.79 -7.94 -16.43
CA ASP A 146 6.01 -6.59 -15.92
C ASP A 146 6.60 -6.66 -14.50
N VAL A 147 7.66 -5.89 -14.21
CA VAL A 147 8.27 -5.81 -12.87
C VAL A 147 8.08 -4.42 -12.29
N TYR A 148 7.64 -4.37 -11.04
CA TYR A 148 7.49 -3.16 -10.24
C TYR A 148 8.40 -3.26 -9.02
N ILE A 149 9.05 -2.17 -8.64
CA ILE A 149 9.97 -2.14 -7.50
C ILE A 149 9.55 -1.03 -6.53
N ARG A 150 9.49 -1.37 -5.24
CA ARG A 150 9.31 -0.41 -4.14
C ARG A 150 10.32 -0.78 -3.08
N GLY A 151 11.25 0.13 -2.77
CA GLY A 151 12.30 -0.18 -1.79
C GLY A 151 13.17 -1.35 -2.25
N ASN A 152 13.23 -2.40 -1.41
CA ASN A 152 13.97 -3.63 -1.71
C ASN A 152 13.04 -4.73 -2.21
N GLU A 153 11.76 -4.44 -2.41
CA GLU A 153 10.76 -5.43 -2.75
C GLU A 153 10.37 -5.29 -4.23
N ALA A 154 10.27 -6.44 -4.90
CA ALA A 154 9.83 -6.55 -6.28
C ALA A 154 8.50 -7.29 -6.36
N LEU A 155 7.63 -6.78 -7.23
CA LEU A 155 6.42 -7.46 -7.65
C LEU A 155 6.54 -7.77 -9.14
N LYS A 156 6.59 -9.05 -9.51
CA LYS A 156 6.63 -9.48 -10.91
C LYS A 156 5.28 -10.06 -11.30
N ILE A 157 4.67 -9.51 -12.34
CA ILE A 157 3.44 -10.02 -12.94
C ILE A 157 3.82 -10.74 -14.22
N TYR A 158 3.73 -12.07 -14.20
CA TYR A 158 4.06 -12.90 -15.35
C TYR A 158 2.98 -12.81 -16.41
N ARG A 159 3.41 -12.84 -17.67
CA ARG A 159 2.52 -12.86 -18.83
C ARG A 159 2.96 -13.89 -19.83
N ASN A 160 1.99 -14.54 -20.45
CA ASN A 160 2.23 -15.38 -21.59
C ASN A 160 2.79 -14.52 -22.74
N PRO A 161 3.97 -14.82 -23.30
CA PRO A 161 4.58 -13.98 -24.33
C PRO A 161 3.81 -14.00 -25.66
N VAL A 162 2.93 -14.98 -25.87
CA VAL A 162 2.12 -15.12 -27.09
C VAL A 162 0.75 -14.46 -26.93
N THR A 163 0.04 -14.73 -25.82
CA THR A 163 -1.33 -14.24 -25.62
C THR A 163 -1.39 -12.92 -24.84
N GLY A 164 -0.35 -12.59 -24.07
CA GLY A 164 -0.32 -11.45 -23.13
C GLY A 164 -1.18 -11.65 -21.88
N GLU A 165 -1.84 -12.80 -21.76
CA GLU A 165 -2.62 -13.18 -20.58
C GLU A 165 -1.69 -13.30 -19.37
N TRP A 166 -2.19 -12.96 -18.19
CA TRP A 166 -1.39 -13.03 -16.98
C TRP A 166 -1.27 -14.50 -16.52
N ASP A 167 -0.05 -14.91 -16.18
CA ASP A 167 0.30 -16.30 -15.87
C ASP A 167 0.66 -16.51 -14.39
N GLY A 168 0.80 -15.44 -13.62
CA GLY A 168 1.13 -15.50 -12.19
C GLY A 168 1.62 -14.17 -11.66
N ILE A 169 1.81 -14.10 -10.35
CA ILE A 169 2.41 -12.95 -9.69
C ILE A 169 3.28 -13.39 -8.52
N ASP A 170 4.48 -12.81 -8.43
CA ASP A 170 5.42 -13.03 -7.33
C ASP A 170 5.70 -11.73 -6.58
N LEU A 171 5.81 -11.85 -5.25
CA LEU A 171 6.39 -10.87 -4.36
C LEU A 171 7.69 -11.43 -3.76
N PHE A 172 8.82 -10.73 -3.91
CA PHE A 172 10.15 -11.21 -3.49
C PHE A 172 11.13 -10.03 -3.28
N ASP A 173 12.33 -10.32 -2.76
CA ASP A 173 13.42 -9.33 -2.65
C ASP A 173 13.99 -9.00 -4.04
N ALA A 174 13.96 -7.73 -4.42
CA ALA A 174 14.47 -7.24 -5.70
C ALA A 174 15.98 -7.52 -5.92
N ASN A 175 16.72 -7.78 -4.84
CA ASN A 175 18.14 -8.07 -4.87
C ASN A 175 18.46 -9.58 -4.77
N ALA A 176 17.44 -10.44 -4.67
CA ALA A 176 17.64 -11.89 -4.74
C ALA A 176 18.13 -12.26 -6.14
N SER A 177 19.28 -12.93 -6.22
CA SER A 177 19.97 -13.35 -7.44
C SER A 177 19.89 -14.85 -7.68
#